data_AF-A0A8T5RG17-F1
#
_entry.id   AF-A0A8T5RG17-F1
#
_cell.length_a   1.000
_cell.length_b   1.000
_cell.length_c   1.000
_cell.angle_alpha   90.00
_cell.angle_beta   90.00
_cell.angle_gamma   90.00
#
_symmetry.space_group_name_H-M   'P 1'
#
loop_
_entity.id
_entity.type
_entity.pdbx_description
1 polymer ?
#
loop_
_entity_poly.entity_id
_entity_poly.type
_entity_poly.pdbx_seq_one_letter_code
_entity_poly.pdbx_strand_id
1 'polypeptide(L)'
;MAFKKSNSRKRYVFFFLCLIIFELNFIIIGSLAEIRDIPGNSVINQKINQNEHVIYNFSSNSVLFGMFSDSDINISIDLESSIYNRETFMLINNNNNSLVLNFTLKSNIAQFGLQRKPKNPQSGNFQYKYQYNYVMRIWANISIQNITFRYIKNSGYGLNPKVNYKIAVFSENQESWEIVTTEAKFNDTSGNPYIEGELLDLDAEQEYYITLYEVSIINYDWIWIFALFLIIGIFGLVILISKREYLLFLKNRTIPIDKGVHNLTLEDVLENENRNKIIDFVLEEPGIHFNELLRKTQLSAGNLAWHLDILETYKVIGKKRIDRYLVYFPYYDKNPISNIDLKLQKSELTLKILEMIEKQPGIYNKILSNELKVDHKTISYHVNKLVNLNLVSIEKEGRKKKIYPNLDAEYYNNHKSEN
;
A
#
# COMPACT_ATOMS: atom_id res chain seq x y z
N MET A 1 -52.47 -32.95 -56.13
CA MET A 1 -51.49 -32.03 -56.75
C MET A 1 -50.90 -31.18 -55.62
N ALA A 2 -50.06 -31.76 -54.75
CA ALA A 2 -48.61 -31.84 -54.86
C ALA A 2 -47.92 -30.45 -54.93
N PHE A 3 -47.40 -29.95 -53.81
CA PHE A 3 -46.04 -29.42 -53.76
C PHE A 3 -45.43 -29.59 -52.36
N LYS A 4 -44.18 -30.05 -52.38
CA LYS A 4 -43.32 -30.54 -51.30
C LYS A 4 -42.21 -29.50 -51.08
N LYS A 5 -41.90 -29.16 -49.84
CA LYS A 5 -40.56 -28.68 -49.41
C LYS A 5 -40.47 -28.79 -47.88
N SER A 6 -39.99 -29.91 -47.34
CA SER A 6 -38.58 -30.29 -47.14
C SER A 6 -37.89 -29.46 -46.04
N ASN A 7 -38.09 -29.94 -44.80
CA ASN A 7 -37.07 -30.35 -43.84
C ASN A 7 -35.74 -29.58 -43.78
N SER A 8 -35.58 -28.70 -42.77
CA SER A 8 -34.26 -28.18 -42.35
C SER A 8 -34.11 -28.04 -40.83
N ARG A 9 -34.63 -29.00 -40.04
CA ARG A 9 -34.36 -29.08 -38.60
C ARG A 9 -33.62 -30.37 -38.28
N LYS A 10 -32.31 -30.44 -38.54
CA LYS A 10 -31.44 -31.53 -38.05
C LYS A 10 -29.92 -31.27 -38.18
N ARG A 11 -29.42 -30.04 -37.98
CA ARG A 11 -27.96 -29.76 -38.04
C ARG A 11 -27.34 -28.94 -36.91
N TYR A 12 -28.08 -28.56 -35.87
CA TYR A 12 -27.53 -27.73 -34.79
C TYR A 12 -27.41 -28.42 -33.41
N VAL A 13 -27.62 -29.74 -33.33
CA VAL A 13 -27.49 -30.48 -32.06
C VAL A 13 -26.17 -31.26 -31.96
N PHE A 14 -25.43 -31.45 -33.06
CA PHE A 14 -24.18 -32.22 -33.02
C PHE A 14 -22.94 -31.38 -32.65
N PHE A 15 -22.99 -30.06 -32.78
CA PHE A 15 -21.85 -29.18 -32.47
C PHE A 15 -21.77 -28.77 -30.99
N PHE A 16 -22.86 -28.93 -30.24
CA PHE A 16 -22.89 -28.62 -28.80
C PHE A 16 -22.57 -29.84 -27.92
N LEU A 17 -22.71 -31.06 -28.45
CA LEU A 17 -22.31 -32.28 -27.72
C LEU A 17 -20.79 -32.51 -27.76
N CYS A 18 -20.10 -32.07 -28.82
CA CYS A 18 -18.63 -32.17 -28.93
C CYS A 18 -17.88 -31.17 -28.02
N LEU A 19 -18.50 -30.05 -27.65
CA LEU A 19 -17.92 -29.06 -26.73
C LEU A 19 -18.18 -29.39 -25.26
N ILE A 20 -19.26 -30.13 -24.95
CA ILE A 20 -19.58 -30.58 -23.58
C ILE A 20 -18.77 -31.85 -23.19
N ILE A 21 -18.19 -32.56 -24.15
CA ILE A 21 -17.26 -33.67 -23.87
C ILE A 21 -15.84 -33.15 -23.51
N PHE A 22 -15.52 -31.88 -23.77
CA PHE A 22 -14.18 -31.32 -23.55
C PHE A 22 -13.90 -30.86 -22.11
N GLU A 23 -14.94 -30.81 -21.27
CA GLU A 23 -14.88 -30.49 -19.82
C GLU A 23 -14.79 -31.74 -18.92
N LEU A 24 -14.72 -32.94 -19.51
CA LEU A 24 -14.56 -34.18 -18.75
C LEU A 24 -13.11 -34.34 -18.29
N ASN A 25 -12.90 -34.05 -17.00
CA ASN A 25 -11.72 -34.32 -16.18
C ASN A 25 -10.89 -35.51 -16.68
N PHE A 26 -9.59 -35.24 -16.89
CA PHE A 26 -8.55 -36.16 -17.37
C PHE A 26 -8.30 -37.42 -16.51
N ILE A 27 -9.13 -37.71 -15.51
CA ILE A 27 -9.02 -38.95 -14.72
C ILE A 27 -9.68 -40.13 -15.43
N ILE A 28 -10.60 -39.91 -16.37
CA ILE A 28 -10.97 -40.99 -17.30
C ILE A 28 -9.78 -41.33 -18.21
N ILE A 29 -8.91 -40.37 -18.49
CA ILE A 29 -7.81 -40.55 -19.43
C ILE A 29 -6.68 -41.40 -18.84
N GLY A 30 -6.52 -41.51 -17.52
CA GLY A 30 -5.63 -42.51 -16.92
C GLY A 30 -6.03 -43.97 -17.19
N SER A 31 -7.31 -44.25 -17.50
CA SER A 31 -7.79 -45.60 -17.83
C SER A 31 -7.67 -45.99 -19.31
N LEU A 32 -7.42 -45.00 -20.19
CA LEU A 32 -7.24 -45.16 -21.64
C LEU A 32 -5.85 -44.71 -22.12
N ALA A 33 -5.05 -44.11 -21.24
CA ALA A 33 -3.66 -43.76 -21.51
C ALA A 33 -2.82 -45.01 -21.67
N GLU A 34 -2.02 -45.07 -22.72
CA GLU A 34 -0.92 -46.02 -22.75
C GLU A 34 0.21 -45.50 -21.85
N ILE A 35 0.49 -46.22 -20.77
CA ILE A 35 1.64 -45.92 -19.91
C ILE A 35 2.86 -46.67 -20.45
N ARG A 36 3.89 -45.91 -20.80
CA ARG A 36 5.18 -46.41 -21.29
C ARG A 36 6.23 -46.18 -20.20
N ASP A 37 6.60 -47.24 -19.49
CA ASP A 37 7.65 -47.17 -18.47
C ASP A 37 9.04 -47.07 -19.11
N ILE A 38 9.80 -46.06 -18.71
CA ILE A 38 11.14 -45.76 -19.23
C ILE A 38 12.17 -45.99 -18.12
N PRO A 39 13.01 -47.03 -18.22
CA PRO A 39 14.00 -47.34 -17.18
C PRO A 39 15.18 -46.35 -17.16
N GLY A 40 15.49 -45.75 -18.30
CA GLY A 40 16.55 -44.74 -18.44
C GLY A 40 16.02 -43.31 -18.31
N ASN A 41 16.83 -42.36 -18.76
CA ASN A 41 16.47 -40.93 -18.74
C ASN A 41 16.12 -40.39 -20.13
N SER A 42 15.96 -41.26 -21.13
CA SER A 42 15.65 -40.80 -22.47
C SER A 42 14.72 -41.74 -23.23
N VAL A 43 13.99 -41.13 -24.15
CA VAL A 43 13.14 -41.74 -25.16
C VAL A 43 13.61 -41.22 -26.51
N ILE A 44 13.80 -42.09 -27.49
CA ILE A 44 14.33 -41.70 -28.80
C ILE A 44 13.37 -42.19 -29.88
N ASN A 45 12.93 -41.27 -30.74
CA ASN A 45 12.13 -41.53 -31.94
C ASN A 45 10.93 -42.46 -31.72
N GLN A 46 10.19 -42.26 -30.62
CA GLN A 46 8.98 -43.02 -30.39
C GLN A 46 7.80 -42.41 -31.13
N LYS A 47 6.97 -43.27 -31.72
CA LYS A 47 5.75 -42.84 -32.39
C LYS A 47 4.59 -42.75 -31.40
N ILE A 48 3.82 -41.68 -31.52
CA ILE A 48 2.50 -41.48 -30.91
C ILE A 48 1.55 -41.27 -32.07
N ASN A 49 0.51 -42.09 -32.17
CA ASN A 49 -0.46 -41.94 -33.24
C ASN A 49 -1.44 -40.81 -32.92
N GLN A 50 -2.05 -40.26 -33.96
CA GLN A 50 -3.11 -39.27 -33.80
C GLN A 50 -4.22 -39.76 -32.83
N ASN A 51 -4.64 -38.87 -31.93
CA ASN A 51 -5.63 -39.09 -30.86
C ASN A 51 -5.24 -40.18 -29.84
N GLU A 52 -4.00 -40.66 -29.87
CA GLU A 52 -3.45 -41.52 -28.84
C GLU A 52 -3.06 -40.68 -27.63
N HIS A 53 -3.38 -41.18 -26.43
CA HIS A 53 -2.92 -40.58 -25.20
C HIS A 53 -1.82 -41.45 -24.60
N VAL A 54 -0.62 -40.88 -24.44
CA VAL A 54 0.57 -41.60 -23.98
C VAL A 54 1.15 -40.90 -22.76
N ILE A 55 1.53 -41.68 -21.76
CA ILE A 55 2.27 -41.21 -20.59
C ILE A 55 3.62 -41.92 -20.56
N TYR A 56 4.70 -41.16 -20.67
CA TYR A 56 6.05 -41.65 -20.40
C TYR A 56 6.34 -41.55 -18.91
N ASN A 57 6.54 -42.70 -18.26
CA ASN A 57 6.87 -42.79 -16.85
C ASN A 57 8.37 -43.08 -16.67
N PHE A 58 9.12 -42.05 -16.32
CA PHE A 58 10.54 -42.17 -15.96
C PHE A 58 10.64 -42.58 -14.48
N SER A 59 10.39 -43.87 -14.23
CA SER A 59 10.23 -44.44 -12.89
C SER A 59 11.41 -44.17 -11.95
N SER A 60 12.63 -44.15 -12.49
CA SER A 60 13.87 -43.89 -11.73
C SER A 60 13.88 -42.51 -11.05
N ASN A 61 13.16 -41.53 -11.63
CA ASN A 61 13.19 -40.13 -11.21
C ASN A 61 11.81 -39.64 -10.73
N SER A 62 10.78 -40.49 -10.75
CA SER A 62 9.38 -40.10 -10.50
C SER A 62 8.97 -38.91 -11.37
N VAL A 63 9.29 -38.97 -12.67
CA VAL A 63 8.95 -37.96 -13.67
C VAL A 63 7.92 -38.52 -14.64
N LEU A 64 6.80 -37.83 -14.77
CA LEU A 64 5.71 -38.18 -15.68
C LEU A 64 5.60 -37.15 -16.81
N PHE A 65 5.53 -37.66 -18.04
CA PHE A 65 5.40 -36.82 -19.22
C PHE A 65 4.23 -37.33 -20.07
N GLY A 66 3.09 -36.68 -19.94
CA GLY A 66 1.86 -37.06 -20.65
C GLY A 66 1.62 -36.20 -21.87
N MET A 67 1.12 -36.82 -22.93
CA MET A 67 0.89 -36.15 -24.20
C MET A 67 -0.36 -36.68 -24.89
N PHE A 68 -1.13 -35.74 -25.44
CA PHE A 68 -2.19 -36.01 -26.40
C PHE A 68 -2.00 -35.10 -27.60
N SER A 69 -2.24 -35.61 -28.81
CA SER A 69 -2.23 -34.79 -30.01
C SER A 69 -3.29 -35.19 -31.02
N ASP A 70 -3.78 -34.21 -31.77
CA ASP A 70 -4.58 -34.42 -32.96
C ASP A 70 -3.75 -34.90 -34.18
N SER A 71 -2.43 -35.04 -34.04
CA SER A 71 -1.49 -35.33 -35.12
C SER A 71 -0.59 -36.52 -34.75
N ASP A 72 -0.06 -37.23 -35.75
CA ASP A 72 0.99 -38.22 -35.50
C ASP A 72 2.29 -37.52 -35.07
N ILE A 73 2.91 -37.98 -33.98
CA ILE A 73 4.13 -37.38 -33.45
C ILE A 73 5.24 -38.43 -33.38
N ASN A 74 6.43 -38.08 -33.85
CA ASN A 74 7.66 -38.77 -33.48
C ASN A 74 8.36 -37.97 -32.38
N ILE A 75 8.44 -38.52 -31.18
CA ILE A 75 8.94 -37.84 -30.00
C ILE A 75 10.31 -38.38 -29.57
N SER A 76 11.19 -37.47 -29.18
CA SER A 76 12.37 -37.78 -28.38
C SER A 76 12.35 -36.93 -27.11
N ILE A 77 12.66 -37.53 -25.97
CA ILE A 77 12.73 -36.88 -24.66
C ILE A 77 14.09 -37.20 -24.07
N ASP A 78 14.83 -36.20 -23.61
CA ASP A 78 16.09 -36.35 -22.88
C ASP A 78 16.00 -35.64 -21.53
N LEU A 79 16.14 -36.38 -20.44
CA LEU A 79 15.97 -35.94 -19.06
C LEU A 79 17.32 -35.88 -18.34
N GLU A 80 17.68 -34.72 -17.79
CA GLU A 80 18.83 -34.64 -16.89
C GLU A 80 18.56 -35.44 -15.60
N SER A 81 19.52 -36.25 -15.17
CA SER A 81 19.39 -37.14 -14.00
C SER A 81 19.10 -36.42 -12.68
N SER A 82 19.38 -35.11 -12.60
CA SER A 82 19.10 -34.26 -11.44
C SER A 82 17.63 -33.87 -11.30
N ILE A 83 16.81 -34.08 -12.34
CA ILE A 83 15.39 -33.77 -12.33
C ILE A 83 14.63 -34.94 -11.72
N TYR A 84 13.88 -34.68 -10.66
CA TYR A 84 13.05 -35.67 -9.98
C TYR A 84 11.71 -35.05 -9.63
N ASN A 85 10.69 -35.89 -9.42
CA ASN A 85 9.37 -35.46 -8.93
C ASN A 85 8.80 -34.33 -9.80
N ARG A 86 8.57 -34.61 -11.09
CA ARG A 86 7.99 -33.65 -12.03
C ARG A 86 6.87 -34.30 -12.81
N GLU A 87 5.89 -33.49 -13.16
CA GLU A 87 4.79 -33.91 -14.00
C GLU A 87 4.50 -32.81 -15.00
N THR A 88 4.39 -33.18 -16.27
CA THR A 88 4.09 -32.25 -17.35
C THR A 88 3.15 -32.93 -18.33
N PHE A 89 2.00 -32.31 -18.56
CA PHE A 89 1.05 -32.76 -19.56
C PHE A 89 0.97 -31.75 -20.69
N MET A 90 0.90 -32.25 -21.92
CA MET A 90 0.73 -31.41 -23.09
C MET A 90 -0.40 -31.89 -23.97
N LEU A 91 -1.14 -30.91 -24.48
CA LEU A 91 -2.10 -31.08 -25.56
C LEU A 91 -1.55 -30.33 -26.77
N ILE A 92 -1.31 -31.05 -27.87
CA ILE A 92 -0.75 -30.49 -29.09
C ILE A 92 -1.81 -30.53 -30.18
N ASN A 93 -2.15 -29.36 -30.71
CA ASN A 93 -3.03 -29.22 -31.85
C ASN A 93 -2.22 -28.68 -33.03
N ASN A 94 -2.17 -29.44 -34.12
CA ASN A 94 -1.46 -29.07 -35.33
C ASN A 94 -2.26 -29.36 -36.61
N ASN A 95 -3.59 -29.38 -36.52
CA ASN A 95 -4.50 -29.68 -37.63
C ASN A 95 -4.17 -30.99 -38.36
N ASN A 96 -3.86 -32.04 -37.59
CA ASN A 96 -3.48 -33.36 -38.11
C ASN A 96 -2.17 -33.39 -38.92
N ASN A 97 -1.33 -32.35 -38.88
CA ASN A 97 -0.03 -32.36 -39.54
C ASN A 97 1.01 -33.07 -38.67
N SER A 98 1.52 -34.21 -39.16
CA SER A 98 2.52 -35.00 -38.44
C SER A 98 3.80 -34.21 -38.18
N LEU A 99 4.38 -34.36 -37.00
CA LEU A 99 5.58 -33.61 -36.59
C LEU A 99 6.58 -34.46 -35.79
N VAL A 100 7.82 -33.97 -35.76
CA VAL A 100 8.90 -34.48 -34.91
C VAL A 100 9.08 -33.50 -33.76
N LEU A 101 9.06 -33.99 -32.53
CA LEU A 101 9.23 -33.18 -31.33
C LEU A 101 10.38 -33.69 -30.48
N ASN A 102 11.29 -32.77 -30.16
CA ASN A 102 12.41 -33.04 -29.28
C ASN A 102 12.27 -32.22 -28.00
N PHE A 103 12.26 -32.93 -26.89
CA PHE A 103 12.26 -32.36 -25.55
C PHE A 103 13.60 -32.61 -24.88
N THR A 104 14.19 -31.57 -24.30
CA THR A 104 15.38 -31.71 -23.46
C THR A 104 15.14 -30.99 -22.16
N LEU A 105 15.20 -31.71 -21.05
CA LEU A 105 14.85 -31.21 -19.73
C LEU A 105 16.14 -31.09 -18.90
N LYS A 106 16.43 -29.89 -18.41
CA LYS A 106 17.58 -29.61 -17.53
C LYS A 106 17.16 -28.80 -16.31
N SER A 107 17.93 -28.90 -15.24
CA SER A 107 17.63 -28.21 -13.97
C SER A 107 17.84 -26.69 -14.05
N ASN A 108 18.68 -26.22 -14.97
CA ASN A 108 18.97 -24.81 -15.16
C ASN A 108 19.18 -24.46 -16.63
N ILE A 109 18.69 -23.29 -17.04
CA ILE A 109 18.87 -22.77 -18.40
C ILE A 109 20.35 -22.61 -18.81
N ALA A 110 21.25 -22.37 -17.86
CA ALA A 110 22.68 -22.25 -18.11
C ALA A 110 23.31 -23.54 -18.67
N GLN A 111 22.70 -24.69 -18.42
CA GLN A 111 23.20 -25.99 -18.88
C GLN A 111 22.92 -26.25 -20.37
N PHE A 112 22.14 -25.39 -21.03
CA PHE A 112 21.92 -25.46 -22.47
C PHE A 112 23.03 -24.79 -23.29
N GLY A 113 24.02 -24.15 -22.65
CA GLY A 113 25.15 -23.54 -23.35
C GLY A 113 24.79 -22.28 -24.15
N LEU A 114 23.72 -21.60 -23.76
CA LEU A 114 23.25 -20.37 -24.41
C LEU A 114 24.32 -19.27 -24.38
N GLN A 115 24.39 -18.50 -25.46
CA GLN A 115 25.29 -17.33 -25.56
C GLN A 115 24.93 -16.24 -24.53
N ARG A 116 23.63 -16.07 -24.25
CA ARG A 116 23.11 -15.11 -23.28
C ARG A 116 22.13 -15.75 -22.31
N LYS A 117 22.23 -15.39 -21.03
CA LYS A 117 21.22 -15.77 -20.02
C LYS A 117 20.03 -14.81 -20.11
N PRO A 118 18.79 -15.29 -20.17
CA PRO A 118 17.63 -14.42 -20.12
C PRO A 118 17.53 -13.68 -18.81
N LYS A 119 17.09 -12.42 -18.87
CA LYS A 119 16.64 -11.67 -17.70
C LYS A 119 15.33 -12.28 -17.17
N ASN A 120 15.07 -12.12 -15.88
CA ASN A 120 13.79 -12.50 -15.28
C ASN A 120 12.63 -11.72 -15.94
N PRO A 121 11.41 -12.29 -15.96
CA PRO A 121 10.24 -11.60 -16.50
C PRO A 121 9.95 -10.34 -15.69
N GLN A 122 9.58 -9.26 -16.40
CA GLN A 122 9.15 -7.99 -15.80
C GLN A 122 7.73 -7.70 -16.29
N SER A 123 6.74 -8.00 -15.45
CA SER A 123 5.35 -7.72 -15.78
C SER A 123 4.59 -7.24 -14.54
N GLY A 124 4.02 -6.04 -14.63
CA GLY A 124 3.22 -5.42 -13.58
C GLY A 124 3.92 -5.27 -12.22
N ASN A 125 3.13 -5.33 -11.15
CA ASN A 125 3.59 -5.23 -9.76
C ASN A 125 3.92 -6.61 -9.16
N PHE A 126 4.35 -7.56 -9.99
CA PHE A 126 4.63 -8.93 -9.58
C PHE A 126 6.13 -9.15 -9.38
N GLN A 127 6.48 -9.89 -8.34
CA GLN A 127 7.80 -10.47 -8.16
C GLN A 127 7.78 -11.91 -8.67
N TYR A 128 8.71 -12.20 -9.57
CA TYR A 128 8.88 -13.51 -10.18
C TYR A 128 10.13 -14.17 -9.61
N LYS A 129 9.93 -15.31 -8.93
CA LYS A 129 11.02 -16.07 -8.33
C LYS A 129 11.20 -17.40 -9.06
N TYR A 130 12.41 -17.61 -9.57
CA TYR A 130 12.80 -18.89 -10.15
C TYR A 130 13.10 -19.88 -9.02
N GLN A 131 12.19 -20.82 -8.77
CA GLN A 131 12.38 -21.87 -7.74
C GLN A 131 12.12 -23.30 -8.24
N TYR A 132 11.60 -23.47 -9.46
CA TYR A 132 11.17 -24.78 -9.94
C TYR A 132 12.33 -25.69 -10.40
N ASN A 133 13.53 -25.14 -10.62
CA ASN A 133 14.75 -25.85 -11.04
C ASN A 133 14.47 -26.86 -12.17
N TYR A 134 13.78 -26.39 -13.19
CA TYR A 134 13.27 -27.20 -14.29
C TYR A 134 13.09 -26.28 -15.49
N VAL A 135 13.82 -26.57 -16.56
CA VAL A 135 13.72 -25.89 -17.85
C VAL A 135 13.59 -26.96 -18.92
N MET A 136 12.50 -26.89 -19.67
CA MET A 136 12.22 -27.77 -20.79
C MET A 136 12.49 -27.00 -22.07
N ARG A 137 13.43 -27.50 -22.87
CA ARG A 137 13.63 -27.05 -24.25
C ARG A 137 12.76 -27.89 -25.18
N ILE A 138 12.06 -27.22 -26.08
CA ILE A 138 11.25 -27.80 -27.15
C ILE A 138 11.85 -27.37 -28.47
N TRP A 139 11.99 -28.33 -29.39
CA TRP A 139 12.29 -28.10 -30.79
C TRP A 139 11.36 -28.95 -31.64
N ALA A 140 10.95 -28.42 -32.78
CA ALA A 140 10.05 -29.08 -33.73
C ALA A 140 10.52 -28.88 -35.16
N ASN A 141 10.35 -29.89 -36.01
CA ASN A 141 10.75 -29.80 -37.43
C ASN A 141 9.79 -28.95 -38.28
N ILE A 142 8.54 -28.77 -37.83
CA ILE A 142 7.53 -27.92 -38.47
C ILE A 142 6.89 -27.01 -37.44
N SER A 143 6.25 -25.94 -37.90
CA SER A 143 5.53 -25.02 -37.03
C SER A 143 4.37 -25.73 -36.32
N ILE A 144 4.06 -25.27 -35.10
CA ILE A 144 3.02 -25.84 -34.26
C ILE A 144 1.98 -24.78 -33.96
N GLN A 145 0.71 -25.09 -34.22
CA GLN A 145 -0.36 -24.11 -34.02
C GLN A 145 -0.65 -23.83 -32.55
N ASN A 146 -0.75 -24.88 -31.73
CA ASN A 146 -0.99 -24.72 -30.29
C ASN A 146 -0.37 -25.86 -29.50
N ILE A 147 0.35 -25.52 -28.45
CA ILE A 147 0.68 -26.42 -27.34
C ILE A 147 0.11 -25.86 -26.05
N THR A 148 -0.80 -26.60 -25.43
CA THR A 148 -1.28 -26.32 -24.08
C THR A 148 -0.47 -27.14 -23.08
N PHE A 149 0.14 -26.47 -22.12
CA PHE A 149 0.85 -27.09 -21.00
C PHE A 149 -0.04 -27.13 -19.76
N ARG A 150 -0.05 -28.26 -19.07
CA ARG A 150 -0.70 -28.43 -17.77
C ARG A 150 0.27 -28.97 -16.74
N TYR A 151 0.29 -28.33 -15.58
CA TYR A 151 1.09 -28.76 -14.43
C TYR A 151 0.20 -28.89 -13.20
N ILE A 152 0.14 -30.08 -12.62
CA ILE A 152 -0.61 -30.30 -11.38
C ILE A 152 0.15 -29.64 -10.22
N LYS A 153 -0.56 -28.83 -9.44
CA LYS A 153 -0.01 -28.21 -8.23
C LYS A 153 -0.06 -29.22 -7.08
N ASN A 154 0.88 -30.14 -7.09
CA ASN A 154 1.08 -31.13 -6.03
C ASN A 154 2.53 -31.08 -5.53
N SER A 155 2.71 -31.02 -4.21
CA SER A 155 4.04 -30.98 -3.59
C SER A 155 4.88 -32.21 -3.95
N GLY A 156 4.24 -33.35 -4.23
CA GLY A 156 4.88 -34.57 -4.74
C GLY A 156 5.50 -34.42 -6.13
N TYR A 157 5.11 -33.40 -6.91
CA TYR A 157 5.68 -33.05 -8.22
C TYR A 157 6.36 -31.66 -8.23
N GLY A 158 6.75 -31.18 -7.04
CA GLY A 158 7.53 -29.95 -6.87
C GLY A 158 6.73 -28.65 -6.92
N LEU A 159 5.40 -28.69 -6.95
CA LEU A 159 4.55 -27.48 -6.98
C LEU A 159 3.63 -27.40 -5.76
N ASN A 160 3.69 -26.27 -5.03
CA ASN A 160 2.85 -26.08 -3.85
C ASN A 160 1.41 -25.66 -4.26
N PRO A 161 0.36 -26.38 -3.80
CA PRO A 161 -1.04 -26.03 -4.09
C PRO A 161 -1.43 -24.58 -3.74
N LYS A 162 -0.77 -23.97 -2.75
CA LYS A 162 -1.07 -22.62 -2.24
C LYS A 162 -0.31 -21.50 -2.93
N VAL A 163 0.71 -21.82 -3.72
CA VAL A 163 1.56 -20.83 -4.39
C VAL A 163 1.00 -20.52 -5.77
N ASN A 164 1.11 -19.27 -6.23
CA ASN A 164 0.74 -18.90 -7.59
C ASN A 164 1.93 -19.10 -8.51
N TYR A 165 1.70 -19.83 -9.59
CA TYR A 165 2.71 -20.09 -10.60
C TYR A 165 2.25 -19.53 -11.94
N LYS A 166 3.21 -19.07 -12.73
CA LYS A 166 3.02 -18.69 -14.13
C LYS A 166 4.00 -19.46 -14.99
N ILE A 167 3.54 -19.90 -16.16
CA ILE A 167 4.40 -20.48 -17.18
C ILE A 167 5.14 -19.32 -17.86
N ALA A 168 6.44 -19.51 -18.08
CA ALA A 168 7.26 -18.56 -18.81
C ALA A 168 7.93 -19.27 -19.98
N VAL A 169 8.01 -18.55 -21.10
CA VAL A 169 8.67 -19.00 -22.32
C VAL A 169 9.84 -18.07 -22.63
N PHE A 170 10.88 -18.63 -23.24
CA PHE A 170 12.02 -17.89 -23.72
C PHE A 170 12.47 -18.48 -25.06
N SER A 171 12.78 -17.62 -26.01
CA SER A 171 13.48 -17.97 -27.25
C SER A 171 14.79 -17.18 -27.31
N GLU A 172 15.81 -17.69 -28.01
CA GLU A 172 17.10 -17.02 -28.10
C GLU A 172 17.03 -15.61 -28.70
N ASN A 173 15.94 -15.29 -29.42
CA ASN A 173 15.68 -13.98 -30.02
C ASN A 173 15.26 -12.92 -28.97
N GLN A 174 14.82 -13.33 -27.79
CA GLN A 174 14.36 -12.46 -26.70
C GLN A 174 15.48 -12.11 -25.71
N GLU A 175 15.32 -11.01 -24.96
CA GLU A 175 16.24 -10.64 -23.87
C GLU A 175 15.86 -11.21 -22.50
N SER A 176 14.58 -11.51 -22.31
CA SER A 176 14.00 -11.93 -21.03
C SER A 176 12.99 -13.04 -21.24
N TRP A 177 12.71 -13.79 -20.17
CA TRP A 177 11.55 -14.66 -20.13
C TRP A 177 10.25 -13.85 -20.32
N GLU A 178 9.32 -14.39 -21.09
CA GLU A 178 7.98 -13.85 -21.29
C GLU A 178 6.96 -14.70 -20.55
N ILE A 179 6.01 -14.05 -19.88
CA ILE A 179 4.96 -14.74 -19.13
C ILE A 179 3.86 -15.17 -20.10
N VAL A 180 3.60 -16.47 -20.13
CA VAL A 180 2.49 -17.06 -20.87
C VAL A 180 1.19 -16.82 -20.09
N THR A 181 0.11 -16.53 -20.80
CA THR A 181 -1.23 -16.48 -20.21
C THR A 181 -1.52 -17.82 -19.53
N THR A 182 -1.44 -17.81 -18.20
CA THR A 182 -1.58 -19.01 -17.37
C THR A 182 -2.80 -18.86 -16.47
N GLU A 183 -3.71 -19.82 -16.54
CA GLU A 183 -4.90 -19.92 -15.71
C GLU A 183 -4.71 -20.98 -14.62
N ALA A 184 -5.16 -20.68 -13.41
CA ALA A 184 -5.23 -21.66 -12.34
C ALA A 184 -6.62 -22.31 -12.39
N LYS A 185 -6.66 -23.63 -12.54
CA LYS A 185 -7.88 -24.43 -12.65
C LYS A 185 -7.90 -25.48 -11.53
N PHE A 186 -9.10 -25.98 -11.25
CA PHE A 186 -9.30 -27.05 -10.27
C PHE A 186 -9.91 -28.26 -10.98
N ASN A 187 -9.40 -29.45 -10.69
CA ASN A 187 -9.95 -30.69 -11.21
C ASN A 187 -10.83 -31.32 -10.14
N ASP A 188 -12.14 -31.28 -10.35
CA ASP A 188 -13.14 -31.79 -9.39
C ASP A 188 -13.01 -33.29 -9.13
N THR A 189 -12.40 -34.05 -10.04
CA THR A 189 -12.27 -35.51 -9.91
C THR A 189 -11.00 -35.91 -9.16
N SER A 190 -9.87 -35.20 -9.34
CA SER A 190 -8.60 -35.53 -8.65
C SER A 190 -8.48 -34.84 -7.31
N GLY A 191 -9.28 -33.78 -7.11
CA GLY A 191 -9.14 -32.86 -5.99
C GLY A 191 -7.86 -32.02 -6.03
N ASN A 192 -7.08 -32.09 -7.12
CA ASN A 192 -5.82 -31.36 -7.25
C ASN A 192 -6.00 -30.12 -8.13
N PRO A 193 -5.55 -28.93 -7.65
CA PRO A 193 -5.44 -27.77 -8.52
C PRO A 193 -4.33 -27.97 -9.55
N TYR A 194 -4.46 -27.35 -10.71
CA TYR A 194 -3.44 -27.33 -11.75
C TYR A 194 -3.34 -25.94 -12.38
N ILE A 195 -2.24 -25.67 -13.06
CA ILE A 195 -2.10 -24.50 -13.92
C ILE A 195 -2.12 -24.95 -15.37
N GLU A 196 -2.72 -24.13 -16.22
CA GLU A 196 -2.79 -24.34 -17.67
C GLU A 196 -2.28 -23.08 -18.38
N GLY A 197 -1.45 -23.24 -19.40
CA GLY A 197 -1.05 -22.14 -20.26
C GLY A 197 -0.82 -22.60 -21.69
N GLU A 198 -1.12 -21.72 -22.63
CA GLU A 198 -1.12 -22.02 -24.06
C GLU A 198 -0.02 -21.24 -24.76
N LEU A 199 0.74 -21.95 -25.61
CA LEU A 199 1.67 -21.36 -26.56
C LEU A 199 1.10 -21.54 -27.96
N LEU A 200 0.94 -20.43 -28.67
CA LEU A 200 0.39 -20.39 -30.03
C LEU A 200 1.50 -20.12 -31.03
N ASP A 201 1.33 -20.64 -32.24
CA ASP A 201 2.13 -20.33 -33.43
C ASP A 201 3.66 -20.44 -33.18
N LEU A 202 4.12 -21.61 -32.70
CA LEU A 202 5.54 -21.88 -32.57
C LEU A 202 6.17 -22.10 -33.96
N ASP A 203 7.29 -21.44 -34.20
CA ASP A 203 8.03 -21.52 -35.46
C ASP A 203 8.76 -22.86 -35.63
N ALA A 204 8.82 -23.34 -36.87
CA ALA A 204 9.59 -24.51 -37.24
C ALA A 204 11.09 -24.29 -36.99
N GLU A 205 11.79 -25.34 -36.58
CA GLU A 205 13.26 -25.35 -36.44
C GLU A 205 13.80 -24.36 -35.39
N GLN A 206 12.92 -23.77 -34.57
CA GLN A 206 13.27 -22.86 -33.50
C GLN A 206 13.22 -23.56 -32.13
N GLU A 207 14.15 -23.18 -31.25
CA GLU A 207 14.17 -23.67 -29.88
C GLU A 207 13.39 -22.74 -28.94
N TYR A 208 12.45 -23.33 -28.19
CA TYR A 208 11.71 -22.65 -27.13
C TYR A 208 12.03 -23.27 -25.78
N TYR A 209 12.30 -22.43 -24.80
CA TYR A 209 12.60 -22.82 -23.44
C TYR A 209 11.41 -22.48 -22.56
N ILE A 210 10.94 -23.42 -21.74
CA ILE A 210 9.76 -23.27 -20.90
C ILE A 210 10.13 -23.60 -19.45
N THR A 211 9.65 -22.76 -18.54
CA THR A 211 9.82 -22.96 -17.10
C THR A 211 8.63 -22.39 -16.32
N LEU A 212 8.64 -22.59 -15.00
CA LEU A 212 7.64 -22.06 -14.08
C LEU A 212 8.28 -21.03 -13.15
N TYR A 213 7.60 -19.89 -13.02
CA TYR A 213 7.91 -18.87 -12.04
C TYR A 213 6.88 -18.88 -10.92
N GLU A 214 7.35 -18.81 -9.68
CA GLU A 214 6.52 -18.43 -8.54
C GLU A 214 6.25 -16.93 -8.60
N VAL A 215 5.00 -16.55 -8.36
CA VAL A 215 4.52 -15.17 -8.46
C VAL A 215 3.99 -14.69 -7.13
N SER A 216 4.57 -13.61 -6.63
CA SER A 216 4.10 -12.87 -5.47
C SER A 216 3.77 -11.43 -5.83
N ILE A 217 2.81 -10.84 -5.11
CA ILE A 217 2.46 -9.43 -5.26
C ILE A 217 3.44 -8.61 -4.40
N ILE A 218 4.03 -7.57 -4.98
CA ILE A 218 4.84 -6.63 -4.20
C ILE A 218 3.91 -5.83 -3.31
N ASN A 219 3.98 -6.02 -1.99
CA ASN A 219 3.24 -5.23 -1.01
C ASN A 219 4.15 -4.16 -0.38
N TYR A 220 3.74 -2.90 -0.49
CA TYR A 220 4.43 -1.74 0.08
C TYR A 220 3.80 -1.20 1.37
N ASP A 221 2.85 -1.93 1.99
CA ASP A 221 2.15 -1.49 3.21
C ASP A 221 3.09 -1.13 4.37
N TRP A 222 4.26 -1.76 4.43
CA TRP A 222 5.28 -1.50 5.45
C TRP A 222 5.82 -0.06 5.40
N ILE A 223 5.79 0.61 4.24
CA ILE A 223 6.24 2.01 4.10
C ILE A 223 5.41 2.93 5.00
N TRP A 224 4.11 2.67 5.14
CA TRP A 224 3.24 3.47 6.01
C TRP A 224 3.58 3.34 7.49
N ILE A 225 4.10 2.18 7.91
CA ILE A 225 4.58 1.97 9.29
C ILE A 225 5.79 2.87 9.55
N PHE A 226 6.76 2.91 8.64
CA PHE A 226 7.92 3.80 8.77
C PHE A 226 7.53 5.28 8.72
N ALA A 227 6.59 5.66 7.85
CA ALA A 227 6.08 7.02 7.79
C ALA A 227 5.45 7.47 9.13
N LEU A 228 4.69 6.59 9.79
CA LEU A 228 4.09 6.87 11.10
C LEU A 228 5.15 7.10 12.19
N PHE A 229 6.19 6.25 12.25
CA PHE A 229 7.27 6.43 13.22
C PHE A 229 8.05 7.73 13.02
N LEU A 230 8.27 8.14 11.77
CA LEU A 230 8.91 9.43 11.47
C LEU A 230 8.07 10.60 11.97
N ILE A 231 6.75 10.58 11.76
CA ILE A 231 5.84 11.63 12.23
C ILE A 231 5.87 11.74 13.76
N ILE A 232 5.82 10.60 14.47
CA ILE A 232 5.89 10.57 15.94
C ILE A 232 7.24 11.11 16.43
N GLY A 233 8.34 10.72 15.78
CA GLY A 233 9.68 11.23 16.10
C GLY A 233 9.80 12.75 15.92
N ILE A 234 9.29 13.28 14.81
CA ILE A 234 9.26 14.73 14.53
C ILE A 234 8.42 15.44 15.60
N PHE A 235 7.25 14.92 15.95
CA PHE A 235 6.37 15.52 16.95
C PHE A 235 7.05 15.58 18.33
N GLY A 236 7.73 14.51 18.75
CA GLY A 236 8.50 14.48 19.99
C GLY A 236 9.65 15.50 20.01
N LEU A 237 10.33 15.69 18.87
CA LEU A 237 11.39 16.71 18.75
C LEU A 237 10.84 18.14 18.87
N VAL A 238 9.69 18.43 18.26
CA VAL A 238 9.05 19.75 18.36
C VAL A 238 8.69 20.08 19.82
N ILE A 239 8.13 19.12 20.56
CA ILE A 239 7.81 19.29 21.98
C ILE A 239 9.09 19.56 22.80
N LEU A 240 10.16 18.79 22.56
CA LEU A 240 11.42 18.95 23.28
C LEU A 240 12.07 20.32 23.04
N ILE A 241 12.06 20.79 21.78
CA ILE A 241 12.58 22.12 21.42
C ILE A 241 11.77 23.21 22.12
N SER A 242 10.43 23.11 22.09
CA SER A 242 9.51 24.04 22.77
C SER A 242 9.81 24.14 24.28
N LYS A 243 10.01 23.00 24.97
CA LYS A 243 10.39 22.99 26.39
C LYS A 243 11.72 23.71 26.62
N ARG A 244 12.75 23.42 25.82
CA ARG A 244 14.07 24.03 26.00
C ARG A 244 14.01 25.55 25.82
N GLU A 245 13.34 26.01 24.79
CA GLU A 245 13.13 27.45 24.54
C GLU A 245 12.36 28.10 25.68
N TYR A 246 11.32 27.43 26.18
CA TYR A 246 10.56 27.93 27.31
C TYR A 246 11.38 28.03 28.60
N LEU A 247 12.19 27.01 28.93
CA LEU A 247 13.07 27.07 30.08
C LEU A 247 14.14 28.17 29.95
N LEU A 248 14.71 28.35 28.76
CA LEU A 248 15.65 29.46 28.49
C LEU A 248 14.97 30.82 28.67
N PHE A 249 13.75 30.98 28.17
CA PHE A 249 12.93 32.17 28.41
C PHE A 249 12.76 32.44 29.91
N LEU A 250 12.40 31.41 30.69
CA LEU A 250 12.21 31.56 32.14
C LEU A 250 13.51 31.97 32.86
N LYS A 251 14.67 31.46 32.44
CA LYS A 251 15.97 31.78 33.05
C LYS A 251 16.44 33.20 32.72
N ASN A 252 16.15 33.69 31.51
CA ASN A 252 16.64 34.97 31.01
C ASN A 252 15.70 36.15 31.28
N ARG A 253 14.48 35.89 31.78
CA ARG A 253 13.51 36.95 32.06
C ARG A 253 13.93 37.84 33.23
N THR A 254 13.51 39.10 33.20
CA THR A 254 13.88 40.12 34.19
C THR A 254 12.72 40.52 35.11
N ILE A 255 11.70 39.65 35.27
CA ILE A 255 10.54 39.97 36.11
C ILE A 255 10.85 39.84 37.60
N PRO A 256 10.40 40.80 38.43
CA PRO A 256 10.40 40.64 39.87
C PRO A 256 9.43 39.53 40.29
N ILE A 257 9.96 38.53 40.97
CA ILE A 257 9.21 37.42 41.57
C ILE A 257 9.05 37.74 43.05
N ASP A 258 7.82 38.01 43.48
CA ASP A 258 7.48 38.02 44.91
C ASP A 258 7.38 36.57 45.37
N LYS A 259 8.38 36.12 46.13
CA LYS A 259 8.49 34.73 46.55
C LYS A 259 7.56 34.39 47.73
N GLY A 260 6.95 35.40 48.37
CA GLY A 260 6.12 35.20 49.55
C GLY A 260 6.82 34.36 50.62
N VAL A 261 6.21 33.23 51.01
CA VAL A 261 6.73 32.29 52.01
C VAL A 261 7.72 31.25 51.46
N HIS A 262 7.96 31.24 50.14
CA HIS A 262 8.74 30.20 49.47
C HIS A 262 10.23 30.59 49.38
N ASN A 263 11.10 29.82 50.03
CA ASN A 263 12.57 30.04 49.99
C ASN A 263 13.26 29.17 48.93
N LEU A 264 12.97 29.40 47.63
CA LEU A 264 13.60 28.68 46.53
C LEU A 264 14.26 29.64 45.52
N THR A 265 15.25 29.15 44.79
CA THR A 265 15.73 29.80 43.56
C THR A 265 14.91 29.31 42.36
N LEU A 266 14.98 30.03 41.24
CA LEU A 266 14.31 29.58 40.02
C LEU A 266 14.89 28.24 39.53
N GLU A 267 16.20 28.02 39.69
CA GLU A 267 16.84 26.76 39.33
C GLU A 267 16.28 25.61 40.17
N ASP A 268 16.17 25.77 41.50
CA ASP A 268 15.57 24.76 42.38
C ASP A 268 14.12 24.43 41.97
N VAL A 269 13.37 25.43 41.50
CA VAL A 269 12.00 25.25 41.02
C VAL A 269 11.98 24.40 39.74
N LEU A 270 12.89 24.67 38.79
CA LEU A 270 12.96 23.96 37.51
C LEU A 270 13.67 22.61 37.59
N GLU A 271 14.49 22.33 38.60
CA GLU A 271 15.21 21.05 38.73
C GLU A 271 14.35 19.93 39.35
N ASN A 272 13.27 20.28 40.05
CA ASN A 272 12.43 19.27 40.71
C ASN A 272 11.65 18.41 39.71
N GLU A 273 11.78 17.09 39.85
CA GLU A 273 11.19 16.12 38.92
C GLU A 273 9.67 16.24 38.78
N ASN A 274 8.94 16.43 39.89
CA ASN A 274 7.47 16.55 39.85
C ASN A 274 7.03 17.85 39.18
N ARG A 275 7.75 18.96 39.43
CA ARG A 275 7.50 20.24 38.76
C ARG A 275 7.82 20.17 37.28
N ASN A 276 8.91 19.50 36.89
CA ASN A 276 9.23 19.24 35.49
C ASN A 276 8.14 18.45 34.78
N LYS A 277 7.64 17.37 35.39
CA LYS A 277 6.51 16.60 34.84
C LYS A 277 5.26 17.47 34.66
N ILE A 278 4.96 18.37 35.60
CA ILE A 278 3.84 19.29 35.48
C ILE A 278 4.05 20.30 34.34
N ILE A 279 5.26 20.87 34.23
CA ILE A 279 5.62 21.80 33.14
C ILE A 279 5.48 21.11 31.78
N ASP A 280 5.92 19.85 31.66
CA ASP A 280 5.79 19.06 30.43
C ASP A 280 4.34 18.95 29.98
N PHE A 281 3.44 18.51 30.87
CA PHE A 281 2.02 18.42 30.53
C PHE A 281 1.36 19.77 30.24
N VAL A 282 1.80 20.85 30.90
CA VAL A 282 1.26 22.20 30.66
C VAL A 282 1.74 22.77 29.31
N LEU A 283 2.95 22.40 28.86
CA LEU A 283 3.49 22.78 27.55
C LEU A 283 2.92 21.93 26.42
N GLU A 284 2.72 20.62 26.65
CA GLU A 284 2.10 19.70 25.70
C GLU A 284 0.61 20.01 25.50
N GLU A 285 -0.10 20.36 26.59
CA GLU A 285 -1.54 20.66 26.58
C GLU A 285 -1.85 21.99 27.31
N PRO A 286 -1.57 23.16 26.69
CA PRO A 286 -1.91 24.44 27.28
C PRO A 286 -3.43 24.56 27.56
N GLY A 287 -3.78 24.87 28.81
CA GLY A 287 -5.16 24.86 29.28
C GLY A 287 -5.59 23.55 29.97
N ILE A 288 -4.65 22.66 30.28
CA ILE A 288 -4.93 21.41 31.01
C ILE A 288 -5.60 21.66 32.36
N HIS A 289 -6.58 20.82 32.70
CA HIS A 289 -7.34 20.91 33.94
C HIS A 289 -6.57 20.30 35.12
N PHE A 290 -6.85 20.79 36.33
CA PHE A 290 -6.29 20.23 37.56
C PHE A 290 -6.47 18.70 37.68
N ASN A 291 -7.67 18.19 37.41
CA ASN A 291 -7.96 16.75 37.52
C ASN A 291 -7.21 15.92 36.46
N GLU A 292 -6.97 16.51 35.29
CA GLU A 292 -6.23 15.84 34.23
C GLU A 292 -4.74 15.78 34.57
N LEU A 293 -4.17 16.87 35.10
CA LEU A 293 -2.83 16.88 35.69
C LEU A 293 -2.70 15.85 36.82
N LEU A 294 -3.68 15.75 37.71
CA LEU A 294 -3.70 14.77 38.79
C LEU A 294 -3.58 13.33 38.26
N ARG A 295 -4.36 13.01 37.23
CA ARG A 295 -4.36 11.70 36.57
C ARG A 295 -3.03 11.40 35.88
N LYS A 296 -2.48 12.36 35.14
CA LYS A 296 -1.26 12.19 34.35
C LYS A 296 0.02 12.17 35.18
N THR A 297 0.09 13.01 36.21
CA THR A 297 1.28 13.12 37.09
C THR A 297 1.34 12.04 38.17
N GLN A 298 0.20 11.38 38.46
CA GLN A 298 0.07 10.39 39.54
C GLN A 298 0.43 10.93 40.94
N LEU A 299 0.32 12.24 41.13
CA LEU A 299 0.54 12.89 42.43
C LEU A 299 -0.73 12.85 43.29
N SER A 300 -0.57 13.00 44.61
CA SER A 300 -1.71 13.29 45.48
C SER A 300 -2.22 14.71 45.23
N ALA A 301 -3.51 14.96 45.47
CA ALA A 301 -4.12 16.26 45.20
C ALA A 301 -3.43 17.41 45.97
N GLY A 302 -3.02 17.17 47.23
CA GLY A 302 -2.27 18.14 48.02
C GLY A 302 -0.88 18.41 47.46
N ASN A 303 -0.14 17.39 47.04
CA ASN A 303 1.19 17.55 46.44
C ASN A 303 1.12 18.28 45.09
N LEU A 304 0.15 17.94 44.24
CA LEU A 304 -0.05 18.63 42.96
C LEU A 304 -0.40 20.10 43.20
N ALA A 305 -1.32 20.40 44.13
CA ALA A 305 -1.66 21.77 44.48
C ALA A 305 -0.45 22.57 44.98
N TRP A 306 0.38 21.97 45.83
CA TRP A 306 1.63 22.58 46.30
C TRP A 306 2.62 22.87 45.16
N HIS A 307 2.85 21.90 44.27
CA HIS A 307 3.75 22.10 43.13
C HIS A 307 3.23 23.16 42.16
N LEU A 308 1.92 23.22 41.90
CA LEU A 308 1.29 24.24 41.06
C LEU A 308 1.36 25.62 41.70
N ASP A 309 1.20 25.72 43.02
CA ASP A 309 1.35 26.98 43.77
C ASP A 309 2.78 27.55 43.66
N ILE A 310 3.79 26.67 43.81
CA ILE A 310 5.19 27.06 43.57
C ILE A 310 5.38 27.50 42.12
N LEU A 311 4.93 26.70 41.14
CA LEU A 311 5.12 27.04 39.72
C LEU A 311 4.41 28.34 39.34
N GLU A 312 3.26 28.64 39.92
CA GLU A 312 2.54 29.91 39.72
C GLU A 312 3.26 31.08 40.41
N THR A 313 3.70 30.90 41.65
CA THR A 313 4.44 31.94 42.41
C THR A 313 5.68 32.38 41.64
N TYR A 314 6.44 31.43 41.12
CA TYR A 314 7.62 31.68 40.30
C TYR A 314 7.28 32.03 38.85
N LYS A 315 6.00 32.27 38.54
CA LYS A 315 5.48 32.64 37.22
C LYS A 315 5.98 31.71 36.12
N VAL A 316 6.10 30.42 36.42
CA VAL A 316 6.43 29.36 35.45
C VAL A 316 5.16 28.86 34.76
N ILE A 317 4.01 28.97 35.41
CA ILE A 317 2.70 28.70 34.82
C ILE A 317 1.73 29.80 35.26
N GLY A 318 0.69 30.02 34.47
CA GLY A 318 -0.49 30.78 34.86
C GLY A 318 -1.67 29.86 35.12
N LYS A 319 -2.62 30.32 35.94
CA LYS A 319 -3.91 29.66 36.12
C LYS A 319 -5.06 30.60 35.74
N LYS A 320 -6.13 30.04 35.19
CA LYS A 320 -7.35 30.78 34.87
C LYS A 320 -8.57 29.93 35.16
N ARG A 321 -9.61 30.56 35.70
CA ARG A 321 -10.90 29.92 35.86
C ARG A 321 -11.68 30.04 34.55
N ILE A 322 -12.05 28.89 33.99
CA ILE A 322 -12.94 28.79 32.82
C ILE A 322 -14.15 27.98 33.28
N ASP A 323 -15.31 28.62 33.31
CA ASP A 323 -16.55 28.09 33.86
C ASP A 323 -16.39 27.54 35.29
N ARG A 324 -16.49 26.21 35.44
CA ARG A 324 -16.38 25.50 36.73
C ARG A 324 -14.97 24.95 36.99
N TYR A 325 -14.05 25.07 36.04
CA TYR A 325 -12.76 24.41 36.10
C TYR A 325 -11.60 25.41 36.20
N LEU A 326 -10.54 24.96 36.85
CA LEU A 326 -9.26 25.64 36.88
C LEU A 326 -8.36 25.02 35.80
N VAL A 327 -7.86 25.86 34.90
CA VAL A 327 -6.93 25.45 33.83
C VAL A 327 -5.58 26.11 34.02
N TYR A 328 -4.53 25.43 33.60
CA TYR A 328 -3.14 25.88 33.70
C TYR A 328 -2.52 26.04 32.31
N PHE A 329 -1.68 27.05 32.14
CA PHE A 329 -1.02 27.38 30.88
C PHE A 329 0.40 27.90 31.14
N PRO A 330 1.31 27.84 30.16
CA PRO A 330 2.64 28.42 30.30
C PRO A 330 2.54 29.93 30.54
N TYR A 331 3.32 30.44 31.49
CA TYR A 331 3.39 31.86 31.78
C TYR A 331 4.38 32.56 30.84
N TYR A 332 3.89 33.58 30.15
CA TYR A 332 4.72 34.51 29.39
C TYR A 332 4.59 35.90 30.01
N ASP A 333 5.71 36.47 30.43
CA ASP A 333 5.87 37.83 30.95
C ASP A 333 5.21 38.84 30.01
N LYS A 334 4.00 39.29 30.34
CA LYS A 334 3.18 40.24 29.57
C LYS A 334 3.42 40.11 28.06
N ASN A 335 2.98 39.01 27.48
CA ASN A 335 2.72 39.03 26.05
C ASN A 335 1.46 39.89 25.86
N PRO A 336 1.52 41.10 25.24
CA PRO A 336 0.32 41.91 24.94
C PRO A 336 -0.69 41.14 24.08
N ILE A 337 -0.22 40.06 23.48
CA ILE A 337 -0.98 39.09 22.71
C ILE A 337 -1.94 38.28 23.63
N SER A 338 -1.53 37.81 24.81
CA SER A 338 -2.22 36.68 25.49
C SER A 338 -3.70 36.86 25.86
N ASN A 339 -4.15 38.00 26.40
CA ASN A 339 -5.58 38.15 26.78
C ASN A 339 -6.51 38.43 25.60
N ILE A 340 -5.98 39.05 24.55
CA ILE A 340 -6.67 39.38 23.31
C ILE A 340 -6.71 38.11 22.44
N ASP A 341 -5.57 37.43 22.32
CA ASP A 341 -5.34 36.23 21.52
C ASP A 341 -6.08 34.99 22.06
N LEU A 342 -6.14 34.77 23.38
CA LEU A 342 -6.97 33.66 23.94
C LEU A 342 -8.49 33.82 23.67
N LYS A 343 -8.99 35.04 23.46
CA LYS A 343 -10.41 35.31 23.09
C LYS A 343 -10.64 35.35 21.57
N LEU A 344 -9.58 35.59 20.79
CA LEU A 344 -9.56 35.64 19.32
C LEU A 344 -9.29 34.26 18.70
N GLN A 345 -8.29 33.51 19.20
CA GLN A 345 -7.95 32.13 18.76
C GLN A 345 -9.13 31.17 18.86
N LYS A 346 -10.04 31.37 19.81
CA LYS A 346 -11.27 30.56 19.95
C LYS A 346 -12.31 30.81 18.85
N SER A 347 -12.13 31.82 17.99
CA SER A 347 -13.11 32.18 16.95
C SER A 347 -12.43 32.52 15.63
N GLU A 348 -12.27 31.50 14.80
CA GLU A 348 -11.74 31.58 13.43
C GLU A 348 -12.41 32.69 12.59
N LEU A 349 -13.73 32.86 12.74
CA LEU A 349 -14.48 33.91 12.05
C LEU A 349 -14.10 35.33 12.50
N THR A 350 -13.81 35.54 13.79
CA THR A 350 -13.39 36.86 14.29
C THR A 350 -12.03 37.25 13.72
N LEU A 351 -11.11 36.29 13.61
CA LEU A 351 -9.78 36.48 13.04
C LEU A 351 -9.86 36.80 11.53
N LYS A 352 -10.65 36.04 10.77
CA LYS A 352 -10.88 36.32 9.34
C LYS A 352 -11.46 37.72 9.11
N ILE A 353 -12.40 38.16 9.94
CA ILE A 353 -12.96 39.50 9.85
C ILE A 353 -11.89 40.57 10.11
N LEU A 354 -11.03 40.37 11.11
CA LEU A 354 -9.93 41.28 11.42
C LEU A 354 -8.93 41.38 10.26
N GLU A 355 -8.47 40.26 9.71
CA GLU A 355 -7.55 40.19 8.57
C GLU A 355 -8.11 40.94 7.34
N MET A 356 -9.42 40.79 7.08
CA MET A 356 -10.08 41.51 5.98
C MET A 356 -10.15 43.02 6.22
N ILE A 357 -10.35 43.46 7.45
CA ILE A 357 -10.35 44.89 7.81
C ILE A 357 -8.94 45.47 7.68
N GLU A 358 -7.90 44.72 8.04
CA GLU A 358 -6.50 45.11 7.91
C GLU A 358 -6.09 45.22 6.44
N LYS A 359 -6.48 44.24 5.63
CA LYS A 359 -6.21 44.20 4.19
C LYS A 359 -6.98 45.28 3.43
N GLN A 360 -8.18 45.61 3.89
CA GLN A 360 -9.03 46.63 3.29
C GLN A 360 -9.61 47.60 4.35
N PRO A 361 -8.81 48.58 4.82
CA PRO A 361 -9.29 49.60 5.74
C PRO A 361 -10.49 50.38 5.16
N GLY A 362 -11.54 50.53 5.95
CA GLY A 362 -12.78 51.18 5.55
C GLY A 362 -13.83 50.24 4.96
N ILE A 363 -13.64 48.92 5.04
CA ILE A 363 -14.64 47.91 4.69
C ILE A 363 -15.91 48.07 5.54
N TYR A 364 -17.08 47.72 4.98
CA TYR A 364 -18.36 47.77 5.69
C TYR A 364 -18.99 46.38 5.78
N ASN A 365 -19.80 46.16 6.83
CA ASN A 365 -20.39 44.85 7.17
C ASN A 365 -21.01 44.07 6.01
N LYS A 366 -21.61 44.75 5.02
CA LYS A 366 -22.21 44.08 3.86
C LYS A 366 -21.16 43.38 2.97
N ILE A 367 -19.96 43.95 2.81
CA ILE A 367 -18.88 43.30 2.05
C ILE A 367 -18.39 42.08 2.84
N LEU A 368 -18.10 42.24 4.13
CA LEU A 368 -17.70 41.13 5.02
C LEU A 368 -18.73 39.99 5.00
N SER A 369 -20.02 40.32 5.07
CA SER A 369 -21.13 39.36 5.03
C SER A 369 -21.18 38.59 3.71
N ASN A 370 -20.97 39.27 2.57
CA ASN A 370 -20.98 38.65 1.25
C ASN A 370 -19.75 37.75 1.02
N GLU A 371 -18.57 38.22 1.37
CA GLU A 371 -17.31 37.50 1.13
C GLU A 371 -17.16 36.29 2.06
N LEU A 372 -17.55 36.43 3.33
CA LEU A 372 -17.50 35.33 4.30
C LEU A 372 -18.74 34.42 4.25
N LYS A 373 -19.77 34.79 3.49
CA LYS A 373 -21.07 34.11 3.43
C LYS A 373 -21.72 33.93 4.81
N VAL A 374 -21.59 34.95 5.66
CA VAL A 374 -22.12 34.98 7.04
C VAL A 374 -23.18 36.08 7.14
N ASP A 375 -24.23 35.86 7.92
CA ASP A 375 -25.30 36.84 8.06
C ASP A 375 -24.81 38.16 8.71
N HIS A 376 -25.48 39.25 8.36
CA HIS A 376 -25.09 40.60 8.79
C HIS A 376 -25.12 40.80 10.32
N LYS A 377 -26.00 40.11 11.06
CA LYS A 377 -26.05 40.24 12.52
C LYS A 377 -24.85 39.56 13.17
N THR A 378 -24.46 38.39 12.67
CA THR A 378 -23.26 37.69 13.12
C THR A 378 -22.00 38.49 12.82
N ILE A 379 -21.85 39.04 11.61
CA ILE A 379 -20.75 39.97 11.30
C ILE A 379 -20.74 41.15 12.27
N SER A 380 -21.88 41.79 12.50
CA SER A 380 -21.97 42.92 13.42
C SER A 380 -21.58 42.56 14.86
N TYR A 381 -21.90 41.35 15.32
CA TYR A 381 -21.48 40.85 16.62
C TYR A 381 -19.96 40.72 16.70
N HIS A 382 -19.32 40.11 15.70
CA HIS A 382 -17.87 39.96 15.66
C HIS A 382 -17.13 41.29 15.52
N VAL A 383 -17.64 42.21 14.71
CA VAL A 383 -17.08 43.58 14.60
C VAL A 383 -17.19 44.31 15.93
N ASN A 384 -18.33 44.26 16.62
CA ASN A 384 -18.46 44.87 17.95
C ASN A 384 -17.52 44.22 18.97
N LYS A 385 -17.29 42.91 18.88
CA LYS A 385 -16.29 42.21 19.69
C LYS A 385 -14.88 42.76 19.45
N LEU A 386 -14.50 43.02 18.20
CA LEU A 386 -13.21 43.65 17.85
C LEU A 386 -13.11 45.10 18.33
N VAL A 387 -14.19 45.87 18.27
CA VAL A 387 -14.26 47.24 18.82
C VAL A 387 -14.06 47.22 20.35
N ASN A 388 -14.70 46.28 21.06
CA ASN A 388 -14.54 46.13 22.51
C ASN A 388 -13.12 45.71 22.91
N LEU A 389 -12.38 45.06 22.00
CA LEU A 389 -10.97 44.72 22.17
C LEU A 389 -10.04 45.87 21.74
N ASN A 390 -10.60 47.02 21.32
CA ASN A 390 -9.88 48.18 20.82
C ASN A 390 -9.04 47.92 19.57
N LEU A 391 -9.33 46.87 18.79
CA LEU A 391 -8.56 46.47 17.60
C LEU A 391 -9.03 47.15 16.31
N VAL A 392 -10.28 47.63 16.29
CA VAL A 392 -10.87 48.31 15.14
C VAL A 392 -11.71 49.49 15.60
N SER A 393 -11.80 50.52 14.77
CA SER A 393 -12.64 51.70 14.96
C SER A 393 -13.72 51.76 13.87
N ILE A 394 -14.81 52.46 14.15
CA ILE A 394 -15.92 52.65 13.20
C ILE A 394 -16.10 54.13 12.93
N GLU A 395 -16.00 54.51 11.67
CA GLU A 395 -16.30 55.86 11.21
C GLU A 395 -17.60 55.87 10.39
N LYS A 396 -18.37 56.94 10.55
CA LYS A 396 -19.62 57.13 9.81
C LYS A 396 -19.36 58.01 8.60
N GLU A 397 -19.58 57.46 7.41
CA GLU A 397 -19.57 58.22 6.16
C GLU A 397 -20.96 58.15 5.52
N GLY A 398 -21.75 59.20 5.75
CA GLY A 398 -23.16 59.24 5.38
C GLY A 398 -23.97 58.12 6.03
N ARG A 399 -24.57 57.24 5.22
CA ARG A 399 -25.36 56.08 5.69
C ARG A 399 -24.52 54.82 5.92
N LYS A 400 -23.22 54.82 5.61
CA LYS A 400 -22.33 53.67 5.73
C LYS A 400 -21.47 53.78 6.98
N LYS A 401 -21.27 52.64 7.66
CA LYS A 401 -20.29 52.49 8.75
C LYS A 401 -19.05 51.82 8.18
N LYS A 402 -17.98 52.58 8.03
CA LYS A 402 -16.68 52.09 7.57
C LYS A 402 -15.86 51.64 8.78
N ILE A 403 -15.21 50.50 8.67
CA ILE A 403 -14.47 49.87 9.76
C ILE A 403 -12.99 49.94 9.42
N TYR A 404 -12.19 50.44 10.35
CA TYR A 404 -10.76 50.66 10.18
C TYR A 404 -9.98 49.89 11.25
N PRO A 405 -8.78 49.39 10.94
CA PRO A 405 -7.88 48.90 11.97
C PRO A 405 -7.49 50.07 12.89
N ASN A 406 -7.52 49.84 14.20
CA ASN A 406 -7.05 50.83 15.16
C ASN A 406 -5.54 50.72 15.29
N LEU A 407 -4.79 51.39 14.41
CA LEU A 407 -3.32 51.28 14.33
C LEU A 407 -2.59 51.73 15.61
N ASP A 408 -3.26 52.49 16.48
CA ASP A 408 -2.74 52.90 17.78
C ASP A 408 -2.87 51.80 18.85
N ALA A 409 -3.59 50.72 18.56
CA ALA A 409 -3.72 49.59 19.48
C ALA A 409 -2.37 48.86 19.62
N GLU A 410 -2.05 48.45 20.86
CA GLU A 410 -0.82 47.71 21.19
C GLU A 410 -0.60 46.47 20.29
N TYR A 411 -1.68 45.86 19.80
CA TYR A 411 -1.64 44.75 18.84
C TYR A 411 -0.84 45.08 17.56
N TYR A 412 -1.05 46.24 16.94
CA TYR A 412 -0.42 46.59 15.66
C TYR A 412 0.98 47.17 15.81
N ASN A 413 1.26 47.86 16.92
CA ASN A 413 2.58 48.43 17.19
C ASN A 413 3.65 47.35 17.36
N ASN A 414 3.26 46.18 17.89
CA ASN A 414 4.18 45.06 18.07
C ASN A 414 4.39 44.22 16.80
N HIS A 415 3.41 44.14 15.88
CA HIS A 415 3.59 43.48 14.58
C HIS A 415 4.50 44.24 13.60
N LYS A 416 4.73 45.55 13.82
CA LYS A 416 5.72 46.33 13.05
C LYS A 416 7.17 46.12 13.50
N SER A 417 7.42 45.66 14.72
CA SER A 417 8.77 45.44 15.25
C SER A 417 9.37 44.06 14.90
N GLU A 418 8.60 43.19 14.24
CA GLU A 418 9.01 41.83 13.87
C GLU A 418 9.20 41.64 12.34
N ASN A 419 9.11 42.72 11.54
CA ASN A 419 9.34 42.70 10.08
C ASN A 419 10.50 43.60 9.65
#